data_AF-A0A8T9SZN9-F1
#
_entry.id   AF-A0A8T9SZN9-F1
#
_cell.length_a   1.000
_cell.length_b   1.000
_cell.length_c   1.000
_cell.angle_alpha   90.00
_cell.angle_beta   90.00
_cell.angle_gamma   90.00
#
_symmetry.space_group_name_H-M   'P 1'
#
loop_
_entity.id
_entity.type
_entity.pdbx_description
1 polymer ?
#
loop_
_entity_poly.entity_id
_entity_poly.type
_entity_poly.pdbx_seq_one_letter_code
_entity_poly.pdbx_strand_id
1 'polypeptide(L)'
;MAKNYPLLFLLLIISIPALAQRPKPAAVSLPPADTVYFDRDWERTETLEEVAYARIAHHDAAGKTMGTVRDYFYPSWKKQWEGKMASEKPDKPTGLCCGWHENGQVSFRGTYLNGVQQADFRSWREDGREIKCASRLVEALPLSNASIHCSNCMHSSRKVFTVDIPDGTVGIVYKLDVRDEGQPPVSWSTALAMAAVVGSGGTAAPALLGAAASALNKQGNNAPPTVSTKCHWYITADPAAANQFLATKGTITNVQACLRAASNTPQETRPITLPPGTRQLFVCVNNDNYTTDATATLSVSALVQACK
;
A
#
# COMPACT_ATOMS: atom_id res chain seq x y z
N MET A 1 -77.88 -77.52 -30.66
CA MET A 1 -76.67 -77.11 -31.41
C MET A 1 -76.49 -75.61 -31.21
N ALA A 2 -75.65 -75.20 -30.26
CA ALA A 2 -75.28 -73.80 -30.06
C ALA A 2 -73.81 -73.63 -30.50
N LYS A 3 -73.56 -72.73 -31.45
CA LYS A 3 -72.24 -72.46 -32.01
C LYS A 3 -71.48 -71.48 -31.11
N ASN A 4 -70.36 -71.92 -30.54
CA ASN A 4 -69.41 -71.04 -29.86
C ASN A 4 -68.37 -70.53 -30.87
N TYR A 5 -68.25 -69.21 -31.00
CA TYR A 5 -67.14 -68.55 -31.72
C TYR A 5 -66.18 -67.93 -30.71
N PRO A 6 -64.87 -68.16 -30.79
CA PRO A 6 -63.90 -67.49 -29.92
C PRO A 6 -63.61 -66.08 -30.47
N LEU A 7 -63.84 -65.05 -29.65
CA LEU A 7 -63.37 -63.70 -29.93
C LEU A 7 -61.85 -63.64 -29.69
N LEU A 8 -61.06 -63.51 -30.76
CA LEU A 8 -59.65 -63.12 -30.67
C LEU A 8 -59.56 -61.63 -30.34
N PHE A 9 -58.98 -61.29 -29.18
CA PHE A 9 -58.58 -59.92 -28.87
C PHE A 9 -57.26 -59.58 -29.58
N LEU A 10 -57.34 -58.71 -30.59
CA LEU A 10 -56.17 -58.17 -31.30
C LEU A 10 -55.57 -57.03 -30.46
N LEU A 11 -54.42 -57.25 -29.82
CA LEU A 11 -53.65 -56.23 -29.10
C LEU A 11 -52.90 -55.35 -30.11
N LEU A 12 -53.42 -54.14 -30.37
CA LEU A 12 -52.74 -53.11 -31.15
C LEU A 12 -51.67 -52.44 -30.26
N ILE A 13 -50.40 -52.71 -30.54
CA ILE A 13 -49.26 -52.01 -29.91
C ILE A 13 -49.07 -50.67 -30.63
N ILE A 14 -49.50 -49.58 -30.01
CA ILE A 14 -49.23 -48.22 -30.48
C ILE A 14 -47.84 -47.83 -30.00
N SER A 15 -46.84 -47.87 -30.88
CA SER A 15 -45.51 -47.34 -30.64
C SER A 15 -45.51 -45.82 -30.80
N ILE A 16 -45.52 -45.09 -29.68
CA ILE A 16 -45.32 -43.63 -29.65
C ILE A 16 -43.82 -43.36 -29.76
N PRO A 17 -43.33 -42.56 -30.73
CA PRO A 17 -41.94 -42.16 -30.75
C PRO A 17 -41.69 -41.20 -29.58
N ALA A 18 -40.82 -41.61 -28.66
CA ALA A 18 -40.34 -40.73 -27.60
C ALA A 18 -39.56 -39.57 -28.24
N LEU A 19 -40.15 -38.38 -28.26
CA LEU A 19 -39.46 -37.15 -28.64
C LEU A 19 -38.39 -36.90 -27.58
N ALA A 20 -37.12 -37.19 -27.90
CA ALA A 20 -35.99 -36.81 -27.07
C ALA A 20 -36.02 -35.28 -26.89
N GLN A 21 -36.32 -34.83 -25.68
CA GLN A 21 -36.22 -33.41 -25.35
C GLN A 21 -34.76 -32.99 -25.54
N ARG A 22 -34.51 -32.09 -26.49
CA ARG A 22 -33.20 -31.41 -26.59
C ARG A 22 -32.89 -30.81 -25.22
N PRO A 23 -31.71 -31.06 -24.62
CA PRO A 23 -31.31 -30.35 -23.43
C PRO A 23 -31.39 -28.85 -23.74
N LYS A 24 -32.16 -28.13 -22.91
CA LYS A 24 -32.29 -26.67 -23.01
C LYS A 24 -30.88 -26.09 -23.04
N PRO A 25 -30.51 -25.28 -24.05
CA PRO A 25 -29.22 -24.60 -24.04
C PRO A 25 -29.08 -23.91 -22.69
N ALA A 26 -27.96 -24.13 -21.99
CA ALA A 26 -27.67 -23.39 -20.77
C ALA A 26 -27.86 -21.91 -21.10
N ALA A 27 -28.76 -21.24 -20.36
CA ALA A 27 -29.02 -19.84 -20.59
C ALA A 27 -27.67 -19.11 -20.50
N VAL A 28 -27.24 -18.51 -21.60
CA VAL A 28 -26.12 -17.57 -21.57
C VAL A 28 -26.62 -16.42 -20.70
N SER A 29 -26.22 -16.44 -19.43
CA SER A 29 -26.47 -15.35 -18.50
C SER A 29 -25.82 -14.12 -19.12
N LEU A 30 -26.62 -13.25 -19.73
CA LEU A 30 -26.15 -11.92 -20.10
C LEU A 30 -25.57 -11.29 -18.83
N PRO A 31 -24.41 -10.63 -18.92
CA PRO A 31 -23.85 -9.97 -17.77
C PRO A 31 -24.85 -8.93 -17.24
N PRO A 32 -25.02 -8.79 -15.92
CA PRO A 32 -25.91 -7.80 -15.33
C PRO A 32 -25.65 -6.39 -15.90
N ALA A 33 -26.70 -5.58 -16.05
CA ALA A 33 -26.63 -4.28 -16.73
C ALA A 33 -25.58 -3.30 -16.16
N ASP A 34 -25.16 -3.51 -14.91
CA ASP A 34 -24.17 -2.69 -14.20
C ASP A 34 -22.80 -3.37 -14.07
N THR A 35 -22.44 -4.21 -15.05
CA THR A 35 -21.16 -4.93 -15.05
C THR A 35 -20.07 -4.12 -15.74
N VAL A 36 -18.95 -3.91 -15.04
CA VAL A 36 -17.72 -3.32 -15.59
C VAL A 36 -16.65 -4.39 -15.63
N TYR A 37 -15.92 -4.50 -16.74
CA TYR A 37 -14.85 -5.48 -16.92
C TYR A 37 -13.48 -4.86 -16.75
N PHE A 38 -12.56 -5.67 -16.22
CA PHE A 38 -11.18 -5.28 -15.96
C PHE A 38 -10.20 -6.35 -16.43
N ASP A 39 -9.02 -5.91 -16.83
CA ASP A 39 -7.89 -6.78 -17.15
C ASP A 39 -7.15 -7.26 -15.88
N ARG A 40 -6.00 -7.92 -16.06
CA ARG A 40 -5.19 -8.44 -14.94
C ARG A 40 -4.59 -7.35 -14.06
N ASP A 41 -4.46 -6.14 -14.58
CA ASP A 41 -3.89 -4.98 -13.89
C ASP A 41 -4.98 -4.09 -13.25
N TRP A 42 -6.23 -4.56 -13.24
CA TRP A 42 -7.42 -3.82 -12.77
C TRP A 42 -7.69 -2.53 -13.55
N GLU A 43 -7.26 -2.47 -14.80
CA GLU A 43 -7.63 -1.41 -15.73
C GLU A 43 -8.90 -1.81 -16.48
N ARG A 44 -9.77 -0.83 -16.74
CA ARG A 44 -11.02 -1.09 -17.47
C ARG A 44 -10.71 -1.53 -18.89
N THR A 45 -11.30 -2.65 -19.32
CA THR A 45 -11.15 -3.16 -20.69
C THR A 45 -12.50 -3.48 -21.32
N GLU A 46 -12.61 -3.27 -22.63
CA GLU A 46 -13.73 -3.71 -23.47
C GLU A 46 -13.35 -4.95 -24.29
N THR A 47 -12.07 -5.33 -24.30
CA THR A 47 -11.56 -6.49 -25.03
C THR A 47 -11.85 -7.75 -24.25
N LEU A 48 -12.79 -8.56 -24.73
CA LEU A 48 -13.22 -9.80 -24.05
C LEU A 48 -12.09 -10.78 -23.74
N GLU A 49 -11.04 -10.80 -24.55
CA GLU A 49 -9.88 -11.70 -24.41
C GLU A 49 -8.96 -11.30 -23.24
N GLU A 50 -9.01 -10.03 -22.82
CA GLU A 50 -8.17 -9.47 -21.75
C GLU A 50 -8.88 -9.48 -20.39
N VAL A 51 -10.20 -9.74 -20.37
CA VAL A 51 -11.02 -9.70 -19.16
C VAL A 51 -10.54 -10.75 -18.15
N ALA A 52 -10.10 -10.27 -16.99
CA ALA A 52 -9.75 -11.09 -15.84
C ALA A 52 -10.75 -10.95 -14.70
N TYR A 53 -11.39 -9.78 -14.58
CA TYR A 53 -12.34 -9.49 -13.50
C TYR A 53 -13.60 -8.79 -14.01
N ALA A 54 -14.69 -8.97 -13.26
CA ALA A 54 -15.95 -8.28 -13.47
C ALA A 54 -16.42 -7.67 -12.16
N ARG A 55 -16.77 -6.37 -12.16
CA ARG A 55 -17.39 -5.67 -11.04
C ARG A 55 -18.86 -5.46 -11.32
N ILE A 56 -19.69 -5.71 -10.33
CA ILE A 56 -21.10 -5.32 -10.31
C ILE A 56 -21.28 -4.29 -9.20
N ALA A 57 -21.62 -3.07 -9.59
CA ALA A 57 -21.82 -1.94 -8.70
C ALA A 57 -23.01 -1.11 -9.17
N HIS A 58 -23.94 -0.79 -8.27
CA HIS A 58 -25.03 0.14 -8.58
C HIS A 58 -24.59 1.56 -8.27
N HIS A 59 -25.05 2.53 -9.05
CA HIS A 59 -24.76 3.95 -8.85
C HIS A 59 -26.07 4.74 -8.73
N ASP A 60 -26.05 5.81 -7.94
CA ASP A 60 -27.14 6.79 -7.95
C ASP A 60 -27.07 7.70 -9.18
N ALA A 61 -28.06 8.57 -9.36
CA ALA A 61 -28.10 9.54 -10.46
C ALA A 61 -26.92 10.52 -10.47
N ALA A 62 -26.17 10.65 -9.36
CA ALA A 62 -24.97 11.46 -9.25
C ALA A 62 -23.68 10.64 -9.53
N GLY A 63 -23.80 9.36 -9.88
CA GLY A 63 -22.67 8.46 -10.14
C GLY A 63 -22.00 7.93 -8.88
N LYS A 64 -22.59 8.10 -7.69
CA LYS A 64 -22.06 7.59 -6.43
C LYS A 64 -22.49 6.14 -6.23
N THR A 65 -21.54 5.30 -5.88
CA THR A 65 -21.78 3.88 -5.62
C THR A 65 -22.75 3.67 -4.47
N MET A 66 -23.76 2.84 -4.73
CA MET A 66 -24.83 2.50 -3.80
C MET A 66 -24.78 1.03 -3.41
N GLY A 67 -24.91 0.78 -2.10
CA GLY A 67 -25.02 -0.57 -1.57
C GLY A 67 -23.70 -1.34 -1.57
N THR A 68 -23.78 -2.61 -1.95
CA THR A 68 -22.66 -3.54 -1.91
C THR A 68 -22.12 -3.74 -3.32
N VAL A 69 -20.84 -3.44 -3.49
CA VAL A 69 -20.08 -3.73 -4.71
C VAL A 69 -19.54 -5.14 -4.61
N ARG A 70 -19.55 -5.86 -5.74
CA ARG A 70 -19.07 -7.24 -5.83
C ARG A 70 -18.16 -7.39 -7.04
N ASP A 71 -16.98 -7.93 -6.81
CA ASP A 71 -16.04 -8.27 -7.88
C ASP A 71 -15.96 -9.78 -8.01
N TYR A 72 -15.75 -10.24 -9.24
CA TYR A 72 -15.73 -11.64 -9.62
C TYR A 72 -14.52 -11.94 -10.49
N PHE A 73 -13.97 -13.14 -10.34
CA PHE A 73 -13.04 -13.72 -11.29
C PHE A 73 -13.78 -14.04 -12.58
N TYR A 74 -13.25 -13.63 -13.73
CA TYR A 74 -13.76 -14.00 -15.04
C TYR A 74 -12.85 -15.04 -15.69
N PRO A 75 -13.38 -16.06 -16.39
CA PRO A 75 -14.79 -16.33 -16.70
C PRO A 75 -15.52 -17.18 -15.64
N SER A 76 -14.87 -17.52 -14.52
CA SER A 76 -15.42 -18.47 -13.54
C SER A 76 -16.62 -17.92 -12.75
N TRP A 77 -16.80 -16.59 -12.75
CA TRP A 77 -17.81 -15.85 -11.98
C TRP A 77 -17.80 -16.17 -10.47
N LYS A 78 -16.67 -16.66 -9.98
CA LYS A 78 -16.47 -16.85 -8.55
C LYS A 78 -16.25 -15.49 -7.91
N LYS A 79 -16.89 -15.27 -6.76
CA LYS A 79 -16.73 -14.03 -6.00
C LYS A 79 -15.25 -13.84 -5.64
N GLN A 80 -14.71 -12.68 -5.96
CA GLN A 80 -13.34 -12.27 -5.67
C GLN A 80 -13.33 -11.25 -4.53
N TRP A 81 -14.33 -10.35 -4.49
CA TRP A 81 -14.43 -9.33 -3.45
C TRP A 81 -15.87 -8.87 -3.23
N GLU A 82 -16.18 -8.42 -2.02
CA GLU A 82 -17.46 -7.84 -1.63
C GLU A 82 -17.26 -6.81 -0.52
N GLY A 83 -17.87 -5.64 -0.70
CA GLY A 83 -17.80 -4.58 0.28
C GLY A 83 -18.56 -3.33 -0.13
N LYS A 84 -18.40 -2.26 0.65
CA LYS A 84 -18.90 -0.93 0.27
C LYS A 84 -17.74 -0.07 -0.19
N MET A 85 -18.00 0.86 -1.09
CA MET A 85 -17.01 1.80 -1.59
C MET A 85 -17.41 3.25 -1.26
N ALA A 86 -16.44 4.05 -0.84
CA ALA A 86 -16.57 5.50 -0.72
C ALA A 86 -16.26 6.21 -2.04
N SER A 87 -15.40 5.62 -2.88
CA SER A 87 -15.06 6.07 -4.24
C SER A 87 -14.52 4.88 -5.04
N GLU A 88 -14.70 4.89 -6.37
CA GLU A 88 -14.17 3.89 -7.31
C GLU A 88 -12.97 4.39 -8.13
N LYS A 89 -12.66 5.69 -8.07
CA LYS A 89 -11.56 6.29 -8.85
C LYS A 89 -10.86 7.39 -8.03
N PRO A 90 -9.85 7.05 -7.22
CA PRO A 90 -9.33 5.71 -6.96
C PRO A 90 -10.27 4.89 -6.06
N ASP A 91 -10.17 3.57 -6.13
CA ASP A 91 -10.91 2.64 -5.26
C ASP A 91 -10.61 2.93 -3.78
N LYS A 92 -11.66 3.27 -3.02
CA LYS A 92 -11.61 3.54 -1.58
C LYS A 92 -12.68 2.73 -0.87
N PRO A 93 -12.42 1.46 -0.52
CA PRO A 93 -13.36 0.65 0.25
C PRO A 93 -13.66 1.26 1.62
N THR A 94 -14.86 0.99 2.14
CA THR A 94 -15.32 1.48 3.44
C THR A 94 -16.24 0.46 4.10
N GLY A 95 -16.25 0.41 5.43
CA GLY A 95 -16.98 -0.60 6.20
C GLY A 95 -16.40 -2.00 6.05
N LEU A 96 -17.20 -3.01 6.40
CA LEU A 96 -16.79 -4.41 6.35
C LEU A 96 -16.63 -4.87 4.89
N CYS A 97 -15.43 -5.34 4.56
CA CYS A 97 -15.10 -5.88 3.25
C CYS A 97 -14.55 -7.30 3.41
N CYS A 98 -14.76 -8.14 2.39
CA CYS A 98 -14.28 -9.50 2.34
C CYS A 98 -13.75 -9.80 0.93
N GLY A 99 -12.65 -10.54 0.87
CA GLY A 99 -12.06 -11.04 -0.36
C GLY A 99 -12.00 -12.56 -0.34
N TRP A 100 -11.97 -13.17 -1.52
CA TRP A 100 -11.87 -14.61 -1.70
C TRP A 100 -10.78 -14.95 -2.72
N HIS A 101 -10.14 -16.10 -2.50
CA HIS A 101 -9.29 -16.75 -3.48
C HIS A 101 -10.15 -17.42 -4.56
N GLU A 102 -9.58 -17.72 -5.72
CA GLU A 102 -10.32 -18.38 -6.80
C GLU A 102 -10.80 -19.81 -6.42
N ASN A 103 -10.21 -20.41 -5.40
CA ASN A 103 -10.67 -21.67 -4.82
C ASN A 103 -11.94 -21.51 -3.93
N GLY A 104 -12.42 -20.29 -3.73
CA GLY A 104 -13.61 -19.96 -2.93
C GLY A 104 -13.35 -19.80 -1.42
N GLN A 105 -12.13 -20.02 -0.96
CA GLN A 105 -11.74 -19.74 0.42
C GLN A 105 -11.56 -18.23 0.64
N VAL A 106 -11.78 -17.77 1.86
CA VAL A 106 -11.61 -16.36 2.23
C VAL A 106 -10.13 -15.99 2.09
N SER A 107 -9.83 -14.92 1.35
CA SER A 107 -8.48 -14.37 1.23
C SER A 107 -8.23 -13.28 2.27
N PHE A 108 -9.22 -12.45 2.55
CA PHE A 108 -9.17 -11.48 3.64
C PHE A 108 -10.56 -11.06 4.10
N ARG A 109 -10.62 -10.47 5.30
CA ARG A 109 -11.83 -9.92 5.90
C ARG A 109 -11.43 -8.84 6.89
N GLY A 110 -12.11 -7.70 6.85
CA GLY A 110 -11.86 -6.61 7.80
C GLY A 110 -12.61 -5.35 7.47
N THR A 111 -12.59 -4.41 8.39
CA THR A 111 -13.16 -3.09 8.20
C THR A 111 -12.16 -2.18 7.48
N TYR A 112 -12.67 -1.39 6.55
CA TYR A 112 -11.93 -0.32 5.88
C TYR A 112 -12.55 1.03 6.23
N LEU A 113 -11.72 2.07 6.26
CA LEU A 113 -12.15 3.46 6.34
C LEU A 113 -11.44 4.24 5.24
N ASN A 114 -12.19 4.67 4.21
CA ASN A 114 -11.67 5.43 3.07
C ASN A 114 -10.42 4.79 2.41
N GLY A 115 -10.44 3.46 2.25
CA GLY A 115 -9.33 2.70 1.68
C GLY A 115 -8.28 2.23 2.68
N VAL A 116 -8.36 2.62 3.96
CA VAL A 116 -7.39 2.22 4.99
C VAL A 116 -7.93 1.08 5.84
N GLN A 117 -7.18 -0.03 5.91
CA GLN A 117 -7.47 -1.19 6.76
C GLN A 117 -7.50 -0.82 8.24
N GLN A 118 -8.49 -1.35 8.96
CA GLN A 118 -8.65 -1.19 10.40
C GLN A 118 -8.10 -2.41 11.17
N ALA A 119 -8.09 -2.34 12.50
CA ALA A 119 -7.43 -3.32 13.38
C ALA A 119 -8.03 -4.74 13.34
N ASP A 120 -9.28 -4.87 12.89
CA ASP A 120 -10.00 -6.13 12.73
C ASP A 120 -9.63 -6.87 11.43
N PHE A 121 -8.79 -6.27 10.58
CA PHE A 121 -8.34 -6.87 9.34
C PHE A 121 -7.56 -8.17 9.58
N ARG A 122 -7.93 -9.20 8.82
CA ARG A 122 -7.30 -10.51 8.79
C ARG A 122 -7.19 -11.00 7.35
N SER A 123 -6.16 -11.78 7.08
CA SER A 123 -5.86 -12.36 5.77
C SER A 123 -5.47 -13.82 5.90
N TRP A 124 -5.78 -14.62 4.88
CA TRP A 124 -5.54 -16.06 4.85
C TRP A 124 -4.90 -16.47 3.53
N ARG A 125 -4.09 -17.52 3.57
CA ARG A 125 -3.54 -18.19 2.38
C ARG A 125 -4.61 -19.02 1.67
N GLU A 126 -4.33 -19.45 0.46
CA GLU A 126 -5.22 -20.34 -0.31
C GLU A 126 -5.52 -21.67 0.38
N ASP A 127 -4.68 -22.11 1.32
CA ASP A 127 -4.90 -23.33 2.12
C ASP A 127 -5.72 -23.08 3.41
N GLY A 128 -6.21 -21.85 3.60
CA GLY A 128 -7.03 -21.44 4.74
C GLY A 128 -6.25 -21.09 5.99
N ARG A 129 -4.91 -21.13 5.97
CA ARG A 129 -4.10 -20.70 7.12
C ARG A 129 -4.09 -19.18 7.23
N GLU A 130 -4.38 -18.69 8.43
CA GLU A 130 -4.34 -17.26 8.76
C GLU A 130 -2.90 -16.75 8.66
N ILE A 131 -2.71 -15.66 7.90
CA ILE A 131 -1.44 -14.95 7.78
C ILE A 131 -1.33 -13.98 8.95
N LYS A 132 -0.36 -14.23 9.84
CA LYS A 132 -0.10 -13.37 10.99
C LYS A 132 1.16 -12.57 10.74
N CYS A 133 1.00 -11.26 10.61
CA CYS A 133 2.11 -10.34 10.49
C CYS A 133 2.50 -9.78 11.85
N ALA A 134 3.75 -10.00 12.25
CA ALA A 134 4.37 -9.30 13.35
C ALA A 134 5.14 -8.10 12.79
N SER A 135 4.84 -6.92 13.28
CA SER A 135 5.57 -5.70 12.97
C SER A 135 6.46 -5.32 14.15
N ARG A 136 7.70 -4.94 13.85
CA ARG A 136 8.62 -4.37 14.83
C ARG A 136 9.32 -3.20 14.21
N LEU A 137 9.60 -2.19 15.02
CA LEU A 137 10.48 -1.13 14.58
C LEU A 137 11.93 -1.49 14.92
N VAL A 138 12.82 -1.23 13.98
CA VAL A 138 14.26 -1.46 14.07
C VAL A 138 14.96 -0.16 13.74
N GLU A 139 16.00 0.20 14.50
CA GLU A 139 16.85 1.33 14.13
C GLU A 139 17.67 0.96 12.89
N ALA A 140 17.38 1.62 11.76
CA ALA A 140 18.08 1.41 10.49
C ALA A 140 19.31 2.33 10.37
N LEU A 141 19.20 3.55 10.90
CA LEU A 141 20.32 4.44 11.16
C LEU A 141 20.20 4.93 12.61
N PRO A 142 21.14 4.57 13.50
CA PRO A 142 21.19 5.16 14.83
C PRO A 142 21.45 6.67 14.71
N LEU A 143 21.30 7.41 15.82
CA LEU A 143 21.55 8.84 15.82
C LEU A 143 22.93 9.18 15.23
N SER A 144 22.93 9.84 14.08
CA SER A 144 24.13 10.20 13.34
C SER A 144 24.15 11.70 13.11
N ASN A 145 25.28 12.34 13.37
CA ASN A 145 25.49 13.76 13.10
C ASN A 145 26.64 13.96 12.11
N ALA A 146 26.59 15.07 11.40
CA ALA A 146 27.64 15.49 10.49
C ALA A 146 27.71 17.02 10.43
N SER A 147 28.93 17.54 10.49
CA SER A 147 29.21 18.94 10.19
C SER A 147 29.11 19.16 8.68
N ILE A 148 28.37 20.20 8.29
CA ILE A 148 28.21 20.68 6.91
C ILE A 148 28.56 22.16 6.86
N HIS A 149 29.62 22.50 6.13
CA HIS A 149 30.19 23.84 6.18
C HIS A 149 29.43 24.84 5.32
N CYS A 150 29.72 26.13 5.50
CA CYS A 150 29.14 27.18 4.69
C CYS A 150 29.48 27.02 3.19
N SER A 151 28.62 27.51 2.31
CA SER A 151 28.76 27.35 0.86
C SER A 151 30.00 28.02 0.25
N ASN A 152 30.62 28.97 0.95
CA ASN A 152 31.87 29.63 0.56
C ASN A 152 33.08 29.18 1.39
N CYS A 153 32.92 28.18 2.26
CA CYS A 153 33.98 27.64 3.10
C CYS A 153 34.86 26.66 2.31
N MET A 154 36.08 26.40 2.79
CA MET A 154 37.02 25.48 2.14
C MET A 154 36.60 24.01 2.25
N HIS A 155 35.65 23.70 3.12
CA HIS A 155 35.17 22.35 3.40
C HIS A 155 33.81 22.08 2.74
N SER A 156 33.43 20.80 2.69
CA SER A 156 32.19 20.38 2.02
C SER A 156 30.96 20.94 2.72
N SER A 157 30.09 21.62 1.96
CA SER A 157 28.77 22.07 2.43
C SER A 157 27.72 20.96 2.48
N ARG A 158 28.10 19.75 2.07
CA ARG A 158 27.18 18.65 1.77
C ARG A 158 27.59 17.35 2.44
N LYS A 159 26.60 16.60 2.89
CA LYS A 159 26.72 15.26 3.47
C LYS A 159 25.68 14.33 2.86
N VAL A 160 26.08 13.09 2.61
CA VAL A 160 25.15 11.99 2.35
C VAL A 160 25.24 10.99 3.50
N PHE A 161 24.10 10.72 4.13
CA PHE A 161 23.93 9.59 5.05
C PHE A 161 23.46 8.39 4.26
N THR A 162 24.16 7.27 4.40
CA THR A 162 23.75 5.98 3.82
C THR A 162 23.06 5.17 4.90
N VAL A 163 21.88 4.66 4.60
CA VAL A 163 21.05 3.88 5.51
C VAL A 163 20.79 2.52 4.90
N ASP A 164 21.23 1.47 5.59
CA ASP A 164 20.94 0.10 5.19
C ASP A 164 19.53 -0.28 5.68
N ILE A 165 18.69 -0.73 4.74
CA ILE A 165 17.30 -1.06 5.01
C ILE A 165 17.18 -2.57 5.29
N PRO A 166 16.72 -2.98 6.49
CA PRO A 166 16.54 -4.40 6.81
C PRO A 166 15.53 -5.09 5.90
N ASP A 167 15.74 -6.38 5.66
CA ASP A 167 14.81 -7.25 4.93
C ASP A 167 13.41 -7.23 5.58
N GLY A 168 12.38 -7.16 4.74
CA GLY A 168 10.99 -7.10 5.18
C GLY A 168 10.56 -5.72 5.70
N THR A 169 11.34 -4.67 5.44
CA THR A 169 10.92 -3.29 5.74
C THR A 169 9.79 -2.86 4.80
N VAL A 170 8.67 -2.40 5.36
CA VAL A 170 7.51 -1.88 4.61
C VAL A 170 7.59 -0.36 4.46
N GLY A 171 8.25 0.30 5.41
CA GLY A 171 8.51 1.73 5.36
C GLY A 171 9.40 2.16 6.50
N ILE A 172 9.76 3.43 6.51
CA ILE A 172 10.62 4.04 7.51
C ILE A 172 9.97 5.27 8.12
N VAL A 173 10.48 5.67 9.28
CA VAL A 173 10.29 7.00 9.86
C VAL A 173 11.67 7.59 10.03
N TYR A 174 11.89 8.79 9.49
CA TYR A 174 13.10 9.56 9.74
C TYR A 174 12.76 10.77 10.58
N LYS A 175 13.76 11.23 11.33
CA LYS A 175 13.80 12.55 11.96
C LYS A 175 15.11 13.19 11.53
N LEU A 176 15.01 14.35 10.90
CA LEU A 176 16.13 15.16 10.41
C LEU A 176 16.07 16.53 11.09
N ASP A 177 17.22 17.00 11.56
CA ASP A 177 17.44 18.35 12.09
C ASP A 177 18.72 18.92 11.47
N VAL A 178 18.62 20.10 10.89
CA VAL A 178 19.75 20.88 10.38
C VAL A 178 19.76 22.19 11.15
N ARG A 179 20.87 22.46 11.84
CA ARG A 179 21.02 23.66 12.66
C ARG A 179 22.35 24.33 12.43
N ASP A 180 22.31 25.65 12.38
CA ASP A 180 23.52 26.44 12.32
C ASP A 180 24.32 26.33 13.63
N GLU A 181 25.61 26.54 13.53
CA GLU A 181 26.51 26.57 14.67
C GLU A 181 26.05 27.58 15.75
N GLY A 182 26.18 27.21 17.02
CA GLY A 182 25.77 28.03 18.16
C GLY A 182 24.30 27.91 18.55
N GLN A 183 23.48 27.17 17.80
CA GLN A 183 22.11 26.86 18.20
C GLN A 183 22.05 25.74 19.24
N PRO A 184 21.06 25.75 20.16
CA PRO A 184 20.88 24.66 21.12
C PRO A 184 20.53 23.34 20.40
N PRO A 185 21.09 22.19 20.85
CA PRO A 185 20.81 20.91 20.24
C PRO A 185 19.36 20.45 20.50
N VAL A 186 18.78 19.73 19.54
CA VAL A 186 17.51 19.03 19.76
C VAL A 186 17.75 17.83 20.67
N SER A 187 16.84 17.61 21.63
CA SER A 187 16.85 16.37 22.40
C SER A 187 16.33 15.21 21.54
N TRP A 188 17.13 14.15 21.43
CA TRP A 188 16.81 12.92 20.70
C TRP A 188 16.54 11.81 21.70
N SER A 189 15.35 11.21 21.64
CA SER A 189 15.00 10.04 22.45
C SER A 189 14.28 9.00 21.60
N THR A 190 14.92 8.60 20.51
CA THR A 190 14.36 7.68 19.52
C THR A 190 13.94 6.37 20.17
N ALA A 191 14.79 5.72 20.98
CA ALA A 191 14.45 4.45 21.64
C ALA A 191 13.14 4.47 22.44
N LEU A 192 12.88 5.52 23.22
CA LEU A 192 11.65 5.63 24.04
C LEU A 192 10.41 5.91 23.16
N ALA A 193 10.57 6.64 22.06
CA ALA A 193 9.47 6.89 21.11
C ALA A 193 9.06 5.62 20.37
N MET A 194 10.06 4.79 20.07
CA MET A 194 9.91 3.54 19.35
C MET A 194 9.33 2.43 20.23
N ALA A 195 9.70 2.39 21.52
CA ALA A 195 9.14 1.47 22.50
C ALA A 195 7.63 1.69 22.74
N ALA A 196 7.13 2.92 22.54
CA ALA A 196 5.71 3.24 22.66
C ALA A 196 4.85 2.75 21.48
N VAL A 197 5.46 2.38 20.35
CA VAL A 197 4.75 1.92 19.15
C VAL A 197 4.67 0.39 19.19
N VAL A 198 3.60 -0.11 19.82
CA VAL A 198 3.34 -1.54 19.92
C VAL A 198 2.40 -1.96 18.78
N GLY A 199 2.92 -2.73 17.83
CA GLY A 199 2.09 -3.41 16.82
C GLY A 199 1.71 -4.80 17.30
N SER A 200 0.48 -4.98 17.80
CA SER A 200 -0.14 -6.31 17.84
C SER A 200 -0.74 -6.62 16.47
N GLY A 201 -0.68 -7.89 16.05
CA GLY A 201 -0.86 -8.37 14.67
C GLY A 201 -2.21 -8.12 13.99
N GLY A 202 -2.57 -6.86 13.79
CA GLY A 202 -3.76 -6.38 13.09
C GLY A 202 -3.70 -4.90 12.68
N THR A 203 -2.73 -4.12 13.17
CA THR A 203 -2.56 -2.72 12.74
C THR A 203 -1.83 -2.64 11.39
N ALA A 204 -2.42 -1.92 10.43
CA ALA A 204 -1.84 -1.71 9.13
C ALA A 204 -0.51 -0.93 9.22
N ALA A 205 0.48 -1.30 8.39
CA ALA A 205 1.80 -0.66 8.38
C ALA A 205 1.77 0.87 8.26
N PRO A 206 0.92 1.50 7.42
CA PRO A 206 0.84 2.96 7.34
C PRO A 206 0.40 3.62 8.66
N ALA A 207 -0.51 2.98 9.41
CA ALA A 207 -0.97 3.49 10.70
C ALA A 207 0.14 3.41 11.76
N LEU A 208 0.90 2.32 11.78
CA LEU A 208 2.06 2.15 12.66
C LEU A 208 3.17 3.17 12.36
N LEU A 209 3.47 3.40 11.08
CA LEU A 209 4.43 4.42 10.65
C LEU A 209 3.98 5.84 11.06
N GLY A 210 2.68 6.15 10.91
CA GLY A 210 2.11 7.42 11.36
C GLY A 210 2.17 7.61 12.88
N ALA A 211 1.89 6.56 13.64
CA ALA A 211 2.01 6.57 15.10
C ALA A 211 3.46 6.77 15.55
N ALA A 212 4.41 6.08 14.92
CA ALA A 212 5.84 6.23 15.18
C ALA A 212 6.34 7.64 14.87
N ALA A 213 5.96 8.22 13.73
CA ALA A 213 6.31 9.61 13.41
C ALA A 213 5.71 10.60 14.42
N SER A 214 4.48 10.37 14.86
CA SER A 214 3.83 11.20 15.88
C SER A 214 4.53 11.10 17.24
N ALA A 215 4.97 9.90 17.64
CA ALA A 215 5.73 9.70 18.86
C ALA A 215 7.10 10.39 18.80
N LEU A 216 7.83 10.24 17.69
CA LEU A 216 9.12 10.91 17.47
C LEU A 216 9.01 12.44 17.44
N ASN A 217 7.91 12.97 16.92
CA ASN A 217 7.63 14.40 16.98
C ASN A 217 7.30 14.86 18.40
N LYS A 218 6.58 14.08 19.21
CA LYS A 218 6.32 14.45 20.60
C LYS A 218 7.57 14.38 21.49
N GLN A 219 8.54 13.56 21.11
CA GLN A 219 9.79 13.42 21.83
C GLN A 219 10.89 14.32 21.30
N GLY A 220 11.28 15.28 22.14
CA GLY A 220 12.35 16.22 21.87
C GLY A 220 11.88 17.65 22.03
N ASN A 221 12.80 18.54 22.38
CA ASN A 221 12.55 19.97 22.30
C ASN A 221 12.64 20.36 20.83
N ASN A 222 11.53 20.26 20.08
CA ASN A 222 11.44 20.70 18.67
C ASN A 222 11.41 22.23 18.58
N ALA A 223 12.19 22.90 19.42
CA ALA A 223 12.35 24.33 19.34
C ALA A 223 12.77 24.64 17.91
N PRO A 224 12.08 25.54 17.19
CA PRO A 224 12.52 25.91 15.86
C PRO A 224 13.95 26.45 15.91
N PRO A 225 14.69 26.41 14.80
CA PRO A 225 15.97 27.09 14.73
C PRO A 225 15.86 28.54 15.19
N THR A 226 16.82 28.98 16.00
CA THR A 226 16.81 30.34 16.58
C THR A 226 17.27 31.39 15.58
N VAL A 227 17.82 30.96 14.44
CA VAL A 227 18.22 31.78 13.29
C VAL A 227 17.70 31.16 11.99
N SER A 228 17.69 31.96 10.91
CA SER A 228 17.22 31.50 9.60
C SER A 228 18.23 30.53 8.98
N THR A 229 18.08 29.24 9.27
CA THR A 229 18.88 28.16 8.70
C THR A 229 18.46 27.88 7.26
N LYS A 230 19.37 28.12 6.31
CA LYS A 230 19.15 27.84 4.89
C LYS A 230 19.74 26.48 4.54
N CYS A 231 18.89 25.57 4.09
CA CYS A 231 19.32 24.24 3.71
C CYS A 231 18.37 23.64 2.67
N HIS A 232 18.85 22.65 1.96
CA HIS A 232 18.01 21.77 1.17
C HIS A 232 18.52 20.35 1.29
N TRP A 233 17.61 19.42 1.08
CA TRP A 233 17.91 18.02 1.25
C TRP A 233 16.99 17.13 0.43
N TYR A 234 17.47 15.92 0.14
CA TYR A 234 16.80 14.92 -0.66
C TYR A 234 16.89 13.55 0.03
N ILE A 235 15.86 12.74 -0.14
CA ILE A 235 15.84 11.33 0.24
C ILE A 235 15.61 10.52 -1.03
N THR A 236 16.56 9.66 -1.37
CA THR A 236 16.52 8.84 -2.59
C THR A 236 16.98 7.41 -2.30
N ALA A 237 16.43 6.46 -3.04
CA ALA A 237 16.93 5.07 -3.08
C ALA A 237 17.92 4.84 -4.24
N ASP A 238 18.11 5.85 -5.11
CA ASP A 238 19.02 5.76 -6.25
C ASP A 238 20.45 6.19 -5.87
N PRO A 239 21.44 5.29 -5.91
CA PRO A 239 22.83 5.63 -5.62
C PRO A 239 23.42 6.61 -6.64
N ALA A 240 22.97 6.60 -7.90
CA ALA A 240 23.46 7.53 -8.91
C ALA A 240 23.06 8.98 -8.59
N ALA A 241 21.82 9.19 -8.13
CA ALA A 241 21.35 10.49 -7.65
C ALA A 241 22.14 10.96 -6.41
N ALA A 242 22.43 10.08 -5.46
CA ALA A 242 23.26 10.42 -4.30
C ALA A 242 24.71 10.80 -4.69
N ASN A 243 25.30 10.09 -5.65
CA ASN A 243 26.62 10.41 -6.19
C ASN A 243 26.60 11.73 -6.97
N GLN A 244 25.54 12.01 -7.74
CA GLN A 244 25.35 13.29 -8.42
C GLN A 244 25.29 14.45 -7.41
N PHE A 245 24.57 14.27 -6.31
CA PHE A 245 24.49 15.27 -5.24
C PHE A 245 25.87 15.59 -4.66
N LEU A 246 26.73 14.58 -4.45
CA LEU A 246 28.10 14.75 -3.99
C LEU A 246 29.02 15.37 -5.04
N ALA A 247 28.82 15.08 -6.32
CA ALA A 247 29.63 15.61 -7.42
C ALA A 247 29.27 17.06 -7.77
N THR A 248 28.02 17.46 -7.55
CA THR A 248 27.50 18.80 -7.82
C THR A 248 27.49 19.66 -6.56
N LYS A 249 26.97 20.89 -6.64
CA LYS A 249 26.73 21.74 -5.45
C LYS A 249 25.46 21.33 -4.69
N GLY A 250 25.32 20.04 -4.41
CA GLY A 250 24.16 19.49 -3.69
C GLY A 250 22.90 19.34 -4.54
N THR A 251 23.00 19.21 -5.87
CA THR A 251 21.80 19.15 -6.72
C THR A 251 21.52 17.73 -7.22
N ILE A 252 20.23 17.38 -7.24
CA ILE A 252 19.72 16.20 -7.95
C ILE A 252 18.81 16.71 -9.07
N THR A 253 19.10 16.35 -10.31
CA THR A 253 18.35 16.85 -11.47
C THR A 253 16.97 16.21 -11.59
N ASN A 254 16.86 14.92 -11.29
CA ASN A 254 15.59 14.20 -11.31
C ASN A 254 14.93 14.18 -9.93
N VAL A 255 14.43 15.33 -9.48
CA VAL A 255 13.79 15.47 -8.17
C VAL A 255 12.52 14.62 -8.04
N GLN A 256 11.84 14.32 -9.16
CA GLN A 256 10.63 13.48 -9.18
C GLN A 256 10.93 12.01 -8.84
N ALA A 257 12.17 11.56 -9.01
CA ALA A 257 12.61 10.23 -8.60
C ALA A 257 12.98 10.15 -7.10
N CYS A 258 13.07 11.29 -6.41
CA CYS A 258 13.33 11.30 -4.97
C CYS A 258 12.04 10.98 -4.20
N LEU A 259 12.17 10.19 -3.13
CA LEU A 259 11.06 9.88 -2.22
C LEU A 259 10.63 11.13 -1.43
N ARG A 260 11.56 12.05 -1.21
CA ARG A 260 11.32 13.35 -0.60
C ARG A 260 12.40 14.34 -1.04
N ALA A 261 12.00 15.59 -1.24
CA ALA A 261 12.89 16.73 -1.45
C ALA A 261 12.31 17.92 -0.71
N ALA A 262 13.14 18.68 0.01
CA ALA A 262 12.70 19.89 0.71
C ALA A 262 13.76 20.99 0.62
N SER A 263 13.29 22.24 0.70
CA SER A 263 14.14 23.44 0.76
C SER A 263 13.68 24.30 1.93
N ASN A 264 14.64 24.89 2.63
CA ASN A 264 14.48 25.68 3.86
C ASN A 264 13.58 25.01 4.90
N THR A 265 13.69 23.69 5.01
CA THR A 265 12.97 22.87 5.99
C THR A 265 14.01 22.25 6.92
N PRO A 266 14.45 22.98 7.96
CA PRO A 266 15.57 22.56 8.82
C PRO A 266 15.19 21.39 9.72
N GLN A 267 13.91 21.21 10.05
CA GLN A 267 13.42 20.08 10.84
C GLN A 267 12.27 19.38 10.13
N GLU A 268 12.37 18.06 10.03
CA GLU A 268 11.24 17.24 9.59
C GLU A 268 11.30 15.84 10.22
N THR A 269 10.14 15.39 10.70
CA THR A 269 9.90 13.99 11.06
C THR A 269 8.71 13.50 10.26
N ARG A 270 8.90 12.45 9.47
CA ARG A 270 7.84 11.94 8.59
C ARG A 270 7.99 10.45 8.33
N PRO A 271 6.87 9.71 8.16
CA PRO A 271 6.92 8.37 7.61
C PRO A 271 7.11 8.40 6.09
N ILE A 272 7.86 7.45 5.55
CA ILE A 272 8.00 7.19 4.11
C ILE A 272 7.73 5.70 3.87
N THR A 273 6.82 5.41 2.95
CA THR A 273 6.68 4.07 2.39
C THR A 273 7.81 3.84 1.39
N LEU A 274 8.52 2.71 1.51
CA LEU A 274 9.61 2.38 0.61
C LEU A 274 9.12 1.52 -0.56
N PRO A 275 9.65 1.71 -1.78
CA PRO A 275 9.43 0.76 -2.87
C PRO A 275 9.86 -0.66 -2.48
N PRO A 276 9.15 -1.71 -2.94
CA PRO A 276 9.54 -3.09 -2.67
C PRO A 276 10.98 -3.38 -3.12
N GLY A 277 11.75 -4.07 -2.27
CA GLY A 277 13.14 -4.42 -2.58
C GLY A 277 14.18 -3.34 -2.31
N THR A 278 13.79 -2.16 -1.79
CA THR A 278 14.73 -1.12 -1.38
C THR A 278 15.69 -1.66 -0.30
N ARG A 279 16.99 -1.70 -0.60
CA ARG A 279 18.04 -2.17 0.32
C ARG A 279 18.86 -1.05 0.94
N GLN A 280 18.95 0.07 0.25
CA GLN A 280 19.67 1.24 0.69
C GLN A 280 18.86 2.49 0.46
N LEU A 281 19.05 3.45 1.36
CA LEU A 281 18.47 4.77 1.28
C LEU A 281 19.55 5.81 1.54
N PHE A 282 19.54 6.88 0.76
CA PHE A 282 20.47 7.99 0.86
C PHE A 282 19.73 9.25 1.28
N VAL A 283 20.17 9.84 2.39
CA VAL A 283 19.69 11.15 2.85
C VAL A 283 20.78 12.17 2.56
N CYS A 284 20.54 13.00 1.55
CA CYS A 284 21.46 14.00 1.03
C CYS A 284 21.12 15.35 1.63
N VAL A 285 22.03 15.99 2.36
CA VAL A 285 21.79 17.26 3.07
C VAL A 285 22.85 18.27 2.65
N ASN A 286 22.41 19.48 2.26
CA ASN A 286 23.28 20.60 1.92
C ASN A 286 22.97 21.81 2.80
N ASN A 287 24.03 22.47 3.26
CA ASN A 287 23.97 23.78 3.88
C ASN A 287 24.03 24.87 2.79
N ASP A 288 22.99 25.70 2.72
CA ASP A 288 22.91 26.81 1.76
C ASP A 288 23.31 28.15 2.39
N ASN A 289 23.71 28.17 3.66
CA ASN A 289 24.22 29.38 4.27
C ASN A 289 25.55 29.79 3.63
N TYR A 290 25.76 31.10 3.52
CA TYR A 290 26.95 31.64 2.86
C TYR A 290 28.18 31.67 3.78
N THR A 291 27.98 31.95 5.07
CA THR A 291 29.05 32.22 6.03
C THR A 291 29.00 31.36 7.29
N THR A 292 27.93 30.58 7.47
CA THR A 292 27.67 29.89 8.73
C THR A 292 27.65 28.39 8.50
N ASP A 293 28.43 27.67 9.30
CA ASP A 293 28.44 26.22 9.32
C ASP A 293 27.17 25.69 10.02
N ALA A 294 26.81 24.46 9.70
CA ALA A 294 25.66 23.80 10.28
C ALA A 294 25.99 22.34 10.65
N THR A 295 25.18 21.79 11.54
CA THR A 295 25.20 20.38 11.90
C THR A 295 23.89 19.75 11.41
N ALA A 296 24.02 18.71 10.59
CA ALA A 296 22.91 17.84 10.22
C ALA A 296 22.89 16.63 11.14
N THR A 297 21.73 16.37 11.76
CA THR A 297 21.50 15.23 12.63
C THR A 297 20.33 14.41 12.10
N LEU A 298 20.53 13.10 11.96
CA LEU A 298 19.57 12.18 11.37
C LEU A 298 19.44 10.92 12.24
N SER A 299 18.20 10.47 12.41
CA SER A 299 17.91 9.09 12.83
C SER A 299 16.87 8.48 11.91
N VAL A 300 17.03 7.21 11.56
CA VAL A 300 16.07 6.48 10.71
C VAL A 300 15.68 5.18 11.38
N SER A 301 14.37 4.97 11.48
CA SER A 301 13.79 3.75 12.00
C SER A 301 12.96 3.04 10.93
N ALA A 302 13.20 1.75 10.75
CA ALA A 302 12.50 0.90 9.79
C ALA A 302 11.38 0.10 10.48
N LEU A 303 10.20 0.07 9.87
CA LEU A 303 9.13 -0.84 10.23
C LEU A 303 9.31 -2.14 9.46
N VAL A 304 9.82 -3.16 10.15
CA VAL A 304 10.00 -4.51 9.61
C VAL A 304 8.75 -5.32 9.90
N GLN A 305 8.16 -5.90 8.86
CA GLN A 305 6.98 -6.74 8.96
C GLN A 305 7.32 -8.15 8.51
N ALA A 306 7.15 -9.12 9.40
CA ALA A 306 7.31 -10.53 9.11
C ALA A 306 5.95 -11.22 9.21
N CYS A 307 5.46 -11.73 8.08
CA CYS A 307 4.20 -12.47 8.00
C CYS A 307 4.49 -13.98 7.97
N LYS A 308 3.88 -14.73 8.88
CA LYS A 308 3.94 -16.19 8.93
C LYS A 308 2.58 -16.76 8.54
#